data_AF-A0A7X3I471-F1
#
_entry.id   AF-A0A7X3I471-F1
#
_cell.length_a   1.000
_cell.length_b   1.000
_cell.length_c   1.000
_cell.angle_alpha   90.00
_cell.angle_beta   90.00
_cell.angle_gamma   90.00
#
_symmetry.space_group_name_H-M   'P 1'
#
loop_
_entity.id
_entity.type
_entity.pdbx_description
1 polymer ?
#
loop_
_entity_poly.entity_id
_entity_poly.type
_entity_poly.pdbx_seq_one_letter_code
_entity_poly.pdbx_strand_id
1 'polypeptide(L)'
;MTSLQAGFIHHDGRFYPVTGWVAYARESYRDDLMAGIRIYCRGKIAAQSSVFNRKSGFTGEYQVRSYLVGQLEADWLDEEEDLIQTDRRDILWSDDLGHAFEKWGQGVVEVVGTLSREPYKKKVWEEFLEVGKVNAKVEAAFPGAKWAPIRNTTLKIAKLMGERLRPGEVKDAEHVDSLVQLSLMLGPHVQLDDALREAADETEAPLGVVAKILRTARVAELSSYGMIAEKRVRVIERLTDLKDEAKTLEQALQDSIAEAPWLINPQWSPITANQSLTNLKVEFEKFYKTETGEDLNLQDFDKGNKRPDFVLSSHDFGLQIIEIKRPSHNINNEEWERIQTYIDVMSMFLDHKGHEEFKKLFKGFNVTLVCDGVSLSGSAKAAFESAARDRKVEHITWTAFLRRTKHMHQEFLAEAERQRDLALKP
;
A
#
# COMPACT_ATOMS: atom_id res chain seq x y z
N MET A 1 19.85 24.01 21.79
CA MET A 1 20.03 23.03 22.88
C MET A 1 19.85 23.79 24.17
N THR A 2 18.78 23.53 24.91
CA THR A 2 18.62 24.04 26.27
C THR A 2 19.68 23.33 27.13
N SER A 3 20.65 24.07 27.67
CA SER A 3 21.63 23.49 28.58
C SER A 3 20.92 23.16 29.89
N LEU A 4 20.59 21.88 30.09
CA LEU A 4 20.06 21.41 31.36
C LEU A 4 21.20 21.36 32.38
N GLN A 5 21.00 21.95 33.56
CA GLN A 5 21.94 21.86 34.66
C GLN A 5 21.71 20.56 35.45
N ALA A 6 22.73 20.10 36.19
CA ALA A 6 22.67 18.94 37.09
C ALA A 6 21.92 19.30 38.39
N GLY A 7 20.66 19.70 38.24
CA GLY A 7 19.82 20.29 39.28
C GLY A 7 18.98 21.45 38.76
N PHE A 8 18.24 22.09 39.66
CA PHE A 8 17.34 23.20 39.35
C PHE A 8 17.35 24.24 40.47
N ILE A 9 17.01 25.48 40.13
CA ILE A 9 16.80 26.56 41.11
C ILE A 9 15.30 26.60 41.43
N HIS A 10 14.94 26.52 42.71
CA HIS A 10 13.55 26.62 43.15
C HIS A 10 13.15 28.09 43.40
N HIS A 11 11.88 28.35 43.69
CA HIS A 11 11.35 29.71 43.86
C HIS A 11 11.95 30.49 45.03
N ASP A 12 12.52 29.77 46.00
CA ASP A 12 13.31 30.28 47.12
C ASP A 12 14.71 30.81 46.72
N GLY A 13 15.12 30.62 45.47
CA GLY A 13 16.45 30.98 44.96
C GLY A 13 17.56 30.00 45.33
N ARG A 14 17.25 28.91 46.04
CA ARG A 14 18.19 27.83 46.37
C ARG A 14 18.34 26.90 45.17
N PHE A 15 19.58 26.46 44.95
CA PHE A 15 19.89 25.44 43.96
C PHE A 15 19.82 24.05 44.60
N TYR A 16 19.04 23.17 43.98
CA TYR A 16 18.85 21.78 44.40
C TYR A 16 19.64 20.87 43.44
N PRO A 17 20.82 20.38 43.85
CA PRO A 17 21.68 19.58 43.00
C PRO A 17 21.10 18.19 42.78
N VAL A 18 21.27 17.66 41.56
CA VAL A 18 20.96 16.26 41.24
C VAL A 18 22.14 15.67 40.51
N THR A 19 22.69 14.56 41.01
CA THR A 19 23.82 13.88 40.38
C THR A 19 23.40 12.51 39.83
N GLY A 20 24.24 11.90 38.99
CA GLY A 20 23.97 10.59 38.39
C GLY A 20 23.94 10.63 36.86
N TRP A 21 23.24 9.66 36.26
CA TRP A 21 23.20 9.47 34.80
C TRP A 21 21.85 8.95 34.33
N VAL A 22 21.48 9.32 33.10
CA VAL A 22 20.29 8.84 32.39
C VAL A 22 20.68 8.55 30.94
N ALA A 23 20.26 7.40 30.40
CA ALA A 23 20.58 6.98 29.04
C ALA A 23 19.47 6.10 28.44
N TYR A 24 19.55 5.85 27.13
CA TYR A 24 18.78 4.78 26.48
C TYR A 24 19.60 3.49 26.44
N ALA A 25 18.97 2.39 26.84
CA ALA A 25 19.51 1.06 26.71
C ALA A 25 19.58 0.63 25.24
N ARG A 26 20.45 -0.35 24.94
CA ARG A 26 20.61 -0.90 23.58
C ARG A 26 19.42 -1.76 23.15
N GLU A 27 18.76 -2.39 24.10
CA GLU A 27 17.61 -3.28 23.92
C GLU A 27 16.50 -2.84 24.87
N SER A 28 15.24 -3.13 24.54
CA SER A 28 14.13 -2.79 25.42
C SER A 28 14.12 -3.72 26.63
N TYR A 29 13.86 -3.17 27.81
CA TYR A 29 13.52 -3.97 28.98
C TYR A 29 12.03 -4.28 28.94
N ARG A 30 11.67 -5.57 29.01
CA ARG A 30 10.27 -6.01 29.08
C ARG A 30 9.68 -5.91 30.50
N ASP A 31 10.56 -5.83 31.49
CA ASP A 31 10.20 -5.67 32.90
C ASP A 31 10.28 -4.19 33.27
N ASP A 32 9.14 -3.61 33.64
CA ASP A 32 9.02 -2.21 34.07
C ASP A 32 9.85 -1.94 35.34
N LEU A 33 10.20 -2.98 36.13
CA LEU A 33 11.11 -2.86 37.27
C LEU A 33 12.56 -2.63 36.83
N MET A 34 12.93 -3.05 35.62
CA MET A 34 14.27 -2.89 35.05
C MET A 34 14.41 -1.60 34.25
N ALA A 35 13.33 -1.16 33.59
CA ALA A 35 13.25 0.11 32.87
C ALA A 35 13.03 1.32 33.81
N GLY A 36 13.37 2.51 33.36
CA GLY A 36 13.17 3.77 34.08
C GLY A 36 14.37 4.24 34.89
N ILE A 37 14.19 5.40 35.52
CA ILE A 37 15.20 6.12 36.27
C ILE A 37 14.96 5.86 37.76
N ARG A 38 15.96 5.29 38.43
CA ARG A 38 15.95 5.08 39.88
C ARG A 38 16.48 6.33 40.58
N ILE A 39 15.72 6.85 41.52
CA ILE A 39 16.06 8.04 42.30
C ILE A 39 16.46 7.58 43.69
N TYR A 40 17.65 7.96 44.12
CA TYR A 40 18.22 7.66 45.41
C TYR A 40 18.29 8.90 46.29
N CYS A 41 18.05 8.70 47.58
CA CYS A 41 18.29 9.67 48.63
C CYS A 41 19.17 8.98 49.68
N ARG A 42 20.36 9.51 49.94
CA ARG A 42 21.34 9.00 50.91
C ARG A 42 21.63 7.51 50.76
N GLY A 43 21.79 7.06 49.52
CA GLY A 43 22.10 5.67 49.16
C GLY A 43 20.92 4.69 49.26
N LYS A 44 19.69 5.16 49.54
CA LYS A 44 18.47 4.35 49.53
C LYS A 44 17.58 4.75 48.37
N ILE A 45 16.88 3.78 47.76
CA ILE A 45 15.89 4.08 46.72
C ILE A 45 14.76 4.90 47.35
N ALA A 46 14.49 6.06 46.77
CA ALA A 46 13.38 6.94 47.13
C ALA A 46 12.19 6.75 46.19
N ALA A 47 12.46 6.63 44.87
CA ALA A 47 11.43 6.42 43.86
C ALA A 47 12.00 5.80 42.58
N GLN A 48 11.10 5.33 41.72
CA GLN A 48 11.41 4.95 40.34
C GLN A 48 10.44 5.65 39.40
N SER A 49 10.97 6.34 38.39
CA SER A 49 10.15 7.06 37.41
C SER A 49 10.59 6.77 35.99
N SER A 50 9.63 6.49 35.10
CA SER A 50 9.92 6.26 33.68
C SER A 50 9.98 7.55 32.86
N VAL A 51 9.23 8.58 33.25
CA VAL A 51 9.13 9.86 32.52
C VAL A 51 8.82 11.07 33.41
N PHE A 52 9.02 10.99 34.73
CA PHE A 52 8.68 12.05 35.69
C PHE A 52 7.24 12.56 35.52
N ASN A 53 6.27 11.63 35.58
CA ASN A 53 4.83 11.91 35.45
C ASN A 53 4.39 12.69 34.18
N ARG A 54 5.24 12.75 33.14
CA ARG A 54 4.87 13.34 31.85
C ARG A 54 3.61 12.67 31.32
N LYS A 55 2.56 13.47 31.09
CA LYS A 55 1.25 13.00 30.59
C LYS A 55 1.42 12.16 29.32
N SER A 56 0.63 11.10 29.21
CA SER A 56 0.57 10.24 28.03
C SER A 56 0.14 10.98 26.77
N GLY A 57 0.63 10.54 25.61
CA GLY A 57 0.24 11.04 24.29
C GLY A 57 1.33 11.78 23.50
N PHE A 58 2.60 11.76 23.93
CA PHE A 58 3.69 12.35 23.14
C PHE A 58 4.33 11.34 22.16
N THR A 59 4.82 11.82 21.02
CA THR A 59 5.36 10.97 19.96
C THR A 59 6.56 10.16 20.46
N GLY A 60 6.48 8.82 20.42
CA GLY A 60 7.55 7.93 20.87
C GLY A 60 7.44 7.43 22.31
N GLU A 61 6.35 7.73 23.03
CA GLU A 61 6.13 7.37 24.44
C GLU A 61 6.49 5.92 24.81
N TYR A 62 6.04 4.95 24.00
CA TYR A 62 6.32 3.52 24.26
C TYR A 62 7.81 3.17 24.13
N GLN A 63 8.52 3.81 23.20
CA GLN A 63 9.97 3.63 23.02
C GLN A 63 10.75 4.35 24.12
N VAL A 64 10.29 5.52 24.58
CA VAL A 64 10.92 6.21 25.71
C VAL A 64 10.83 5.35 26.98
N ARG A 65 9.65 4.85 27.33
CA ARG A 65 9.43 4.12 28.58
C ARG A 65 10.18 2.78 28.65
N SER A 66 10.30 2.05 27.54
CA SER A 66 10.88 0.69 27.54
C SER A 66 12.41 0.65 27.37
N TYR A 67 13.04 1.77 27.02
CA TYR A 67 14.49 1.84 26.79
C TYR A 67 15.20 2.82 27.73
N LEU A 68 14.50 3.78 28.34
CA LEU A 68 15.14 4.74 29.24
C LEU A 68 15.58 4.03 30.53
N VAL A 69 16.83 4.24 30.92
CA VAL A 69 17.41 3.75 32.17
C VAL A 69 18.26 4.82 32.82
N GLY A 70 18.31 4.83 34.14
CA GLY A 70 19.19 5.77 34.83
C GLY A 70 19.22 5.58 36.34
N GLN A 71 20.17 6.26 36.94
CA GLN A 71 20.32 6.41 38.38
C GLN A 71 20.55 7.89 38.67
N LEU A 72 19.71 8.48 39.52
CA LEU A 72 19.86 9.84 40.00
C LEU A 72 19.96 9.86 41.52
N GLU A 73 20.74 10.79 42.05
CA GLU A 73 20.92 11.04 43.48
C GLU A 73 20.45 12.46 43.81
N ALA A 74 19.51 12.53 44.75
CA ALA A 74 18.86 13.75 45.20
C ALA A 74 18.70 13.69 46.74
N ASP A 75 19.80 13.95 47.45
CA ASP A 75 19.88 13.82 48.91
C ASP A 75 19.06 14.88 49.68
N TRP A 76 18.61 15.93 49.00
CA TRP A 76 17.76 16.98 49.56
C TRP A 76 16.29 16.55 49.72
N LEU A 77 15.89 15.39 49.20
CA LEU A 77 14.50 14.90 49.26
C LEU A 77 14.00 14.61 50.69
N ASP A 78 14.91 14.44 51.67
CA ASP A 78 14.59 14.13 53.07
C ASP A 78 15.17 15.13 54.09
N GLU A 79 15.64 16.30 53.64
CA GLU A 79 16.38 17.26 54.49
C GLU A 79 15.48 18.14 55.37
N GLU A 80 14.64 18.97 54.76
CA GLU A 80 13.80 19.93 55.47
C GLU A 80 12.37 19.42 55.62
N GLU A 81 11.78 18.98 54.50
CA GLU A 81 10.53 18.24 54.47
C GLU A 81 10.78 16.86 53.87
N ASP A 82 10.17 15.83 54.44
CA ASP A 82 10.26 14.46 53.88
C ASP A 82 9.31 14.36 52.68
N LEU A 83 9.87 14.55 51.48
CA LEU A 83 9.13 14.46 50.22
C LEU A 83 8.98 13.02 49.75
N ILE A 84 9.49 12.03 50.50
CA ILE A 84 9.38 10.62 50.17
C ILE A 84 8.09 10.09 50.81
N GLN A 85 7.24 9.42 50.01
CA GLN A 85 6.00 8.85 50.54
C GLN A 85 6.30 7.81 51.63
N THR A 86 5.34 7.60 52.55
CA THR A 86 5.51 6.71 53.71
C THR A 86 5.89 5.27 53.34
N ASP A 87 5.45 4.79 52.17
CA ASP A 87 5.81 3.47 51.65
C ASP A 87 7.21 3.41 50.99
N ARG A 88 7.87 4.56 50.87
CA ARG A 88 9.19 4.80 50.26
C ARG A 88 9.31 4.27 48.84
N ARG A 89 8.22 4.37 48.07
CA ARG A 89 8.18 3.92 46.66
C ARG A 89 8.04 5.06 45.67
N ASP A 90 7.63 6.24 46.13
CA ASP A 90 7.40 7.40 45.26
C ASP A 90 7.67 8.72 46.01
N ILE A 91 7.76 9.80 45.24
CA ILE A 91 7.93 11.17 45.74
C ILE A 91 6.56 11.84 45.83
N LEU A 92 6.40 12.78 46.77
CA LEU A 92 5.24 13.64 46.88
C LEU A 92 5.27 14.72 45.78
N TRP A 93 4.93 14.34 44.55
CA TRP A 93 4.97 15.22 43.38
C TRP A 93 4.01 16.42 43.43
N SER A 94 3.01 16.37 44.32
CA SER A 94 2.09 17.48 44.56
C SER A 94 2.69 18.62 45.37
N ASP A 95 3.84 18.38 46.03
CA ASP A 95 4.59 19.42 46.72
C ASP A 95 5.25 20.39 45.74
N ASP A 96 5.45 21.65 46.13
CA ASP A 96 6.04 22.69 45.27
C ASP A 96 7.47 22.35 44.85
N LEU A 97 8.30 21.80 45.77
CA LEU A 97 9.67 21.38 45.47
C LEU A 97 9.66 20.07 44.66
N GLY A 98 8.74 19.15 44.99
CA GLY A 98 8.49 17.93 44.21
C GLY A 98 8.11 18.23 42.75
N HIS A 99 7.24 19.21 42.52
CA HIS A 99 6.81 19.61 41.18
C HIS A 99 7.94 20.28 40.38
N ALA A 100 8.80 21.07 41.04
CA ALA A 100 9.99 21.62 40.41
C ALA A 100 10.96 20.52 39.94
N PHE A 101 11.13 19.47 40.75
CA PHE A 101 11.93 18.30 40.38
C PHE A 101 11.32 17.49 39.25
N GLU A 102 10.00 17.29 39.26
CA GLU A 102 9.24 16.65 38.18
C GLU A 102 9.53 17.35 36.84
N LYS A 103 9.39 18.68 36.81
CA LYS A 103 9.59 19.49 35.61
C LYS A 103 11.03 19.44 35.10
N TRP A 104 12.01 19.48 36.01
CA TRP A 104 13.41 19.30 35.64
C TRP A 104 13.65 17.91 35.03
N GLY A 105 13.12 16.86 35.65
CA GLY A 105 13.24 15.49 35.18
C GLY A 105 12.59 15.26 33.80
N GLN A 106 11.44 15.87 33.53
CA GLN A 106 10.83 15.88 32.20
C GLN A 106 11.74 16.51 31.14
N GLY A 107 12.51 17.54 31.52
CA GLY A 107 13.55 18.15 30.69
C GLY A 107 14.73 17.20 30.43
N VAL A 108 15.17 16.42 31.42
CA VAL A 108 16.18 15.37 31.24
C VAL A 108 15.73 14.37 30.17
N VAL A 109 14.50 13.86 30.28
CA VAL A 109 13.94 12.89 29.33
C VAL A 109 13.94 13.44 27.90
N GLU A 110 13.63 14.73 27.73
CA GLU A 110 13.59 15.39 26.43
C GLU A 110 14.98 15.59 25.80
N VAL A 111 15.95 16.02 26.62
CA VAL A 111 17.35 16.18 26.18
C VAL A 111 17.92 14.83 25.78
N VAL A 112 17.77 13.81 26.64
CA VAL A 112 18.28 12.46 26.38
C VAL A 112 17.57 11.84 25.18
N GLY A 113 16.25 12.02 25.04
CA GLY A 113 15.49 11.57 23.85
C GLY A 113 16.00 12.22 22.55
N THR A 114 16.35 13.51 22.59
CA THR A 114 16.91 14.22 21.43
C THR A 114 18.31 13.72 21.09
N LEU A 115 19.19 13.57 22.08
CA LEU A 115 20.56 13.09 21.91
C LEU A 115 20.62 11.66 21.35
N SER A 116 19.64 10.83 21.73
CA SER A 116 19.58 9.42 21.32
C SER A 116 19.06 9.24 19.90
N ARG A 117 18.30 10.21 19.38
CA ARG A 117 17.54 10.08 18.12
C ARG A 117 18.42 10.03 16.87
N GLU A 118 19.47 10.85 16.82
CA GLU A 118 20.33 10.95 15.63
C GLU A 118 21.27 9.74 15.47
N PRO A 119 22.00 9.26 16.50
CA PRO A 119 22.77 8.02 16.40
C PRO A 119 21.89 6.81 16.08
N TYR A 120 20.67 6.77 16.65
CA TYR A 120 19.69 5.72 16.38
C TYR A 120 19.27 5.70 14.91
N LYS A 121 18.82 6.84 14.36
CA LYS A 121 18.44 6.94 12.95
C LYS A 121 19.57 6.52 12.02
N LYS A 122 20.80 6.95 12.33
CA LYS A 122 21.98 6.59 11.56
C LYS A 122 22.22 5.09 11.55
N LYS A 123 22.15 4.42 12.71
CA LYS A 123 22.31 2.97 12.81
C LYS A 123 21.22 2.22 12.04
N VAL A 124 19.96 2.59 12.20
CA VAL A 124 18.84 1.95 11.47
C VAL A 124 18.98 2.18 9.97
N TRP A 125 19.42 3.37 9.55
CA TRP A 125 19.69 3.65 8.15
C TRP A 125 20.84 2.81 7.58
N GLU A 126 21.93 2.62 8.32
CA GLU A 126 23.04 1.74 7.92
C GLU A 126 22.57 0.28 7.76
N GLU A 127 21.79 -0.23 8.71
CA GLU A 127 21.20 -1.58 8.62
C GLU A 127 20.22 -1.70 7.43
N PHE A 128 19.40 -0.67 7.19
CA PHE A 128 18.50 -0.60 6.04
C PHE A 128 19.25 -0.61 4.70
N LEU A 129 20.37 0.13 4.60
CA LEU A 129 21.24 0.14 3.42
C LEU A 129 21.78 -1.26 3.11
N GLU A 130 22.23 -1.97 4.14
CA GLU A 130 22.82 -3.31 4.02
C GLU A 130 21.77 -4.37 3.68
N VAL A 131 20.71 -4.48 4.50
CA VAL A 131 19.64 -5.48 4.32
C VAL A 131 18.94 -5.26 2.97
N GLY A 132 18.61 -4.01 2.64
CA GLY A 132 17.94 -3.66 1.41
C GLY A 132 18.82 -3.66 0.17
N LYS A 133 20.15 -3.70 0.33
CA LYS A 133 21.14 -3.49 -0.74
C LYS A 133 20.85 -2.21 -1.55
N VAL A 134 20.45 -1.15 -0.85
CA VAL A 134 19.83 0.05 -1.43
C VAL A 134 20.73 0.67 -2.49
N ASN A 135 22.00 0.94 -2.16
CA ASN A 135 22.93 1.58 -3.08
C ASN A 135 23.11 0.79 -4.38
N ALA A 136 23.25 -0.54 -4.28
CA ALA A 136 23.41 -1.40 -5.44
C ALA A 136 22.16 -1.40 -6.33
N LYS A 137 20.95 -1.47 -5.72
CA LYS A 137 19.68 -1.44 -6.47
C LYS A 137 19.43 -0.09 -7.13
N VAL A 138 19.72 1.02 -6.44
CA VAL A 138 19.56 2.38 -6.98
C VAL A 138 20.52 2.63 -8.15
N GLU A 139 21.77 2.19 -8.05
CA GLU A 139 22.72 2.29 -9.16
C GLU A 139 22.34 1.40 -10.34
N ALA A 140 21.87 0.18 -10.09
CA ALA A 140 21.40 -0.72 -11.14
C ALA A 140 20.15 -0.17 -11.86
N ALA A 141 19.22 0.42 -11.12
CA ALA A 141 17.98 0.98 -11.67
C ALA A 141 18.22 2.26 -12.50
N PHE A 142 19.24 3.05 -12.15
CA PHE A 142 19.51 4.35 -12.78
C PHE A 142 21.00 4.50 -13.13
N PRO A 143 21.50 3.75 -14.12
CA PRO A 143 22.93 3.62 -14.40
C PRO A 143 23.50 4.83 -15.17
N GLY A 144 24.64 5.36 -14.70
CA GLY A 144 25.40 6.41 -15.38
C GLY A 144 25.15 7.82 -14.84
N ALA A 145 26.10 8.72 -15.09
CA ALA A 145 26.18 10.03 -14.44
C ALA A 145 24.95 10.93 -14.65
N LYS A 146 24.29 10.84 -15.82
CA LYS A 146 23.12 11.65 -16.15
C LYS A 146 21.92 11.42 -15.23
N TRP A 147 21.83 10.26 -14.58
CA TRP A 147 20.74 9.92 -13.67
C TRP A 147 21.06 10.18 -12.20
N ALA A 148 22.20 10.81 -11.90
CA ALA A 148 22.55 11.21 -10.54
C ALA A 148 21.44 12.00 -9.81
N PRO A 149 20.67 12.91 -10.46
CA PRO A 149 19.53 13.57 -9.80
C PRO A 149 18.47 12.58 -9.32
N ILE A 150 18.02 11.66 -10.18
CA ILE A 150 17.03 10.63 -9.81
C ILE A 150 17.59 9.77 -8.67
N ARG A 151 18.84 9.30 -8.76
CA ARG A 151 19.44 8.49 -7.69
C ARG A 151 19.49 9.21 -6.35
N ASN A 152 19.91 10.48 -6.35
CA ASN A 152 19.97 11.29 -5.13
C ASN A 152 18.58 11.44 -4.53
N THR A 153 17.57 11.70 -5.35
CA THR A 153 16.17 11.81 -4.92
C THR A 153 15.64 10.48 -4.39
N THR A 154 15.89 9.36 -5.07
CA THR A 154 15.56 8.01 -4.59
C THR A 154 16.22 7.71 -3.24
N LEU A 155 17.52 7.99 -3.08
CA LEU A 155 18.24 7.77 -1.83
C LEU A 155 17.71 8.64 -0.69
N LYS A 156 17.31 9.89 -0.96
CA LYS A 156 16.64 10.74 0.03
C LYS A 156 15.31 10.13 0.49
N ILE A 157 14.49 9.64 -0.44
CA ILE A 157 13.21 8.98 -0.11
C ILE A 157 13.45 7.70 0.69
N ALA A 158 14.39 6.85 0.24
CA ALA A 158 14.77 5.63 0.93
C ALA A 158 15.25 5.92 2.36
N LYS A 159 16.05 6.96 2.55
CA LYS A 159 16.51 7.41 3.87
C LYS A 159 15.35 7.85 4.76
N LEU A 160 14.41 8.63 4.24
CA LEU A 160 13.22 9.06 5.00
C LEU A 160 12.36 7.87 5.46
N MET A 161 12.28 6.81 4.67
CA MET A 161 11.57 5.58 5.02
C MET A 161 12.38 4.76 6.05
N GLY A 162 13.65 4.51 5.77
CA GLY A 162 14.53 3.69 6.61
C GLY A 162 14.73 4.26 8.02
N GLU A 163 14.96 5.57 8.16
CA GLU A 163 15.16 6.21 9.47
C GLU A 163 13.94 6.15 10.40
N ARG A 164 12.76 5.82 9.87
CA ARG A 164 11.51 5.72 10.63
C ARG A 164 11.19 4.29 11.08
N LEU A 165 11.96 3.30 10.64
CA LEU A 165 11.76 1.91 11.01
C LEU A 165 12.12 1.65 12.48
N ARG A 166 11.42 0.67 13.04
CA ARG A 166 11.76 0.07 14.34
C ARG A 166 12.88 -0.97 14.15
N PRO A 167 13.64 -1.30 15.21
CA PRO A 167 14.79 -2.22 15.10
C PRO A 167 14.41 -3.66 14.67
N GLY A 168 13.16 -4.06 14.94
CA GLY A 168 12.65 -5.35 14.45
C GLY A 168 12.25 -5.32 12.97
N GLU A 169 11.75 -4.18 12.49
CA GLU A 169 11.26 -4.01 11.11
C GLU A 169 12.40 -3.94 10.10
N VAL A 170 13.53 -3.32 10.46
CA VAL A 170 14.71 -3.22 9.58
C VAL A 170 15.38 -4.58 9.31
N LYS A 171 15.11 -5.58 10.15
CA LYS A 171 15.63 -6.95 10.00
C LYS A 171 14.77 -7.82 9.10
N ASP A 172 13.54 -7.39 8.82
CA ASP A 172 12.65 -8.07 7.90
C ASP A 172 13.04 -7.69 6.46
N ALA A 173 13.71 -8.62 5.78
CA ALA A 173 14.20 -8.39 4.43
C ALA A 173 13.07 -8.13 3.41
N GLU A 174 11.89 -8.71 3.59
CA GLU A 174 10.75 -8.52 2.69
C GLU A 174 10.11 -7.14 2.89
N HIS A 175 9.97 -6.73 4.15
CA HIS A 175 9.50 -5.39 4.48
C HIS A 175 10.46 -4.31 3.98
N VAL A 176 11.77 -4.49 4.22
CA VAL A 176 12.81 -3.58 3.72
C VAL A 176 12.80 -3.52 2.21
N ASP A 177 12.76 -4.67 1.52
CA ASP A 177 12.71 -4.71 0.05
C ASP A 177 11.52 -3.92 -0.50
N SER A 178 10.33 -4.10 0.10
CA SER A 178 9.12 -3.36 -0.28
C SER A 178 9.29 -1.85 -0.21
N LEU A 179 9.96 -1.34 0.83
CA LEU A 179 10.26 0.10 0.97
C LEU A 179 11.31 0.58 -0.04
N VAL A 180 12.31 -0.25 -0.33
CA VAL A 180 13.29 0.06 -1.37
C VAL A 180 12.61 0.14 -2.74
N GLN A 181 11.75 -0.81 -3.10
CA GLN A 181 10.98 -0.77 -4.35
C GLN A 181 10.11 0.48 -4.43
N LEU A 182 9.45 0.86 -3.33
CA LEU A 182 8.66 2.09 -3.28
C LEU A 182 9.53 3.34 -3.52
N SER A 183 10.74 3.40 -2.95
CA SER A 183 11.66 4.51 -3.20
C SER A 183 12.13 4.60 -4.67
N LEU A 184 12.36 3.44 -5.31
CA LEU A 184 12.73 3.35 -6.73
C LEU A 184 11.58 3.82 -7.64
N MET A 185 10.33 3.52 -7.27
CA MET A 185 9.15 3.98 -7.97
C MET A 185 8.96 5.50 -7.82
N LEU A 186 9.08 6.04 -6.61
CA LEU A 186 8.78 7.45 -6.31
C LEU A 186 9.89 8.42 -6.74
N GLY A 187 11.15 8.00 -6.73
CA GLY A 187 12.29 8.86 -7.05
C GLY A 187 12.17 9.62 -8.38
N PRO A 188 11.86 8.93 -9.50
CA PRO A 188 11.61 9.58 -10.79
C PRO A 188 10.46 10.59 -10.78
N HIS A 189 9.38 10.33 -10.03
CA HIS A 189 8.22 11.24 -9.94
C HIS A 189 8.54 12.51 -9.18
N VAL A 190 9.23 12.38 -8.04
CA VAL A 190 9.67 13.55 -7.28
C VAL A 190 10.66 14.37 -8.10
N GLN A 191 11.58 13.71 -8.81
CA GLN A 191 12.51 14.40 -9.71
C GLN A 191 11.80 15.09 -10.89
N LEU A 192 10.70 14.52 -11.38
CA LEU A 192 9.87 15.13 -12.42
C LEU A 192 9.16 16.38 -11.90
N ASP A 193 8.54 16.31 -10.71
CA ASP A 193 7.89 17.45 -10.06
C ASP A 193 8.89 18.59 -9.81
N ASP A 194 10.08 18.27 -9.30
CA ASP A 194 11.17 19.25 -9.14
C ASP A 194 11.56 19.90 -10.47
N ALA A 195 11.73 19.10 -11.54
CA ALA A 195 12.08 19.62 -12.86
C ALA A 195 10.97 20.47 -13.50
N LEU A 196 9.69 20.15 -13.23
CA LEU A 196 8.55 20.95 -13.69
C LEU A 196 8.47 22.29 -12.96
N ARG A 197 8.74 22.32 -11.65
CA ARG A 197 8.80 23.55 -10.86
C ARG A 197 9.92 24.46 -11.33
N GLU A 198 11.12 23.92 -11.51
CA GLU A 198 12.27 24.67 -12.04
C GLU A 198 11.95 25.30 -13.40
N ALA A 199 11.29 24.57 -14.30
CA ALA A 199 10.93 25.08 -15.61
C ALA A 199 9.78 26.11 -15.60
N ALA A 200 8.88 26.05 -14.62
CA ALA A 200 7.81 27.02 -14.46
C ALA A 200 8.33 28.40 -14.02
N ASP A 201 9.48 28.43 -13.34
CA ASP A 201 10.13 29.67 -12.89
C ASP A 201 10.97 30.33 -14.00
N GLU A 202 11.21 29.64 -15.13
CA GLU A 202 11.92 30.18 -16.29
C GLU A 202 10.96 30.81 -17.32
N THR A 203 11.19 32.07 -17.71
CA THR A 203 10.29 32.84 -18.60
C THR A 203 10.27 32.32 -20.04
N GLU A 204 11.35 31.65 -20.47
CA GLU A 204 11.44 30.89 -21.72
C GLU A 204 12.19 29.59 -21.42
N ALA A 205 11.49 28.47 -21.31
CA ALA A 205 12.14 27.16 -21.11
C ALA A 205 12.80 26.71 -22.44
N PRO A 206 14.14 26.58 -22.51
CA PRO A 206 14.81 26.09 -23.71
C PRO A 206 14.32 24.69 -24.08
N LEU A 207 14.29 24.33 -25.38
CA LEU A 207 13.88 23.00 -25.85
C LEU A 207 14.61 21.85 -25.14
N GLY A 208 15.85 22.07 -24.68
CA GLY A 208 16.61 21.11 -23.88
C GLY A 208 16.01 20.80 -22.50
N VAL A 209 15.38 21.79 -21.85
CA VAL A 209 14.68 21.63 -20.56
C VAL A 209 13.42 20.78 -20.76
N VAL A 210 12.64 21.07 -21.79
CA VAL A 210 11.45 20.27 -22.16
C VAL A 210 11.84 18.83 -22.47
N ALA A 211 12.89 18.61 -23.25
CA ALA A 211 13.39 17.27 -23.56
C ALA A 211 13.87 16.51 -22.32
N LYS A 212 14.46 17.20 -21.34
CA LYS A 212 14.84 16.61 -20.04
C LYS A 212 13.61 16.19 -19.24
N ILE A 213 12.60 17.07 -19.13
CA ILE A 213 11.32 16.79 -18.44
C ILE A 213 10.63 15.58 -19.05
N LEU A 214 10.45 15.55 -20.38
CA LEU A 214 9.81 14.43 -21.08
C LEU A 214 10.53 13.10 -20.85
N ARG A 215 11.87 13.13 -20.78
CA ARG A 215 12.67 11.94 -20.48
C ARG A 215 12.47 11.47 -19.05
N THR A 216 12.48 12.38 -18.08
CA THR A 216 12.20 12.06 -16.67
C THR A 216 10.77 11.53 -16.51
N ALA A 217 9.80 12.12 -17.20
CA ALA A 217 8.41 11.68 -17.22
C ALA A 217 8.29 10.25 -17.74
N ARG A 218 8.93 9.95 -18.88
CA ARG A 218 8.97 8.60 -19.44
C ARG A 218 9.57 7.58 -18.46
N VAL A 219 10.66 7.93 -17.77
CA VAL A 219 11.25 7.04 -16.75
C VAL A 219 10.30 6.83 -15.57
N ALA A 220 9.60 7.88 -15.12
CA ALA A 220 8.65 7.79 -14.02
C ALA A 220 7.42 6.94 -14.35
N GLU A 221 6.87 7.10 -15.56
CA GLU A 221 5.78 6.29 -16.08
C GLU A 221 6.19 4.81 -16.15
N LEU A 222 7.33 4.51 -16.78
CA LEU A 222 7.80 3.13 -16.96
C LEU A 222 8.12 2.44 -15.62
N SER A 223 8.70 3.17 -14.67
CA SER A 223 8.92 2.65 -13.31
C SER A 223 7.61 2.30 -12.60
N SER A 224 6.57 3.11 -12.80
CA SER A 224 5.25 2.84 -12.21
C SER A 224 4.56 1.65 -12.87
N TYR A 225 4.58 1.60 -14.20
CA TYR A 225 3.98 0.51 -14.95
C TYR A 225 4.64 -0.84 -14.66
N GLY A 226 5.97 -0.89 -14.59
CA GLY A 226 6.71 -2.10 -14.21
C GLY A 226 6.26 -2.63 -12.84
N MET A 227 6.22 -1.76 -11.82
CA MET A 227 5.79 -2.17 -10.48
C MET A 227 4.31 -2.59 -10.43
N ILE A 228 3.42 -1.89 -11.14
CA ILE A 228 2.01 -2.28 -11.25
C ILE A 228 1.88 -3.67 -11.87
N ALA A 229 2.58 -3.92 -12.99
CA ALA A 229 2.56 -5.20 -13.67
C ALA A 229 3.12 -6.33 -12.80
N GLU A 230 4.25 -6.11 -12.11
CA GLU A 230 4.83 -7.07 -11.17
C GLU A 230 3.86 -7.43 -10.04
N LYS A 231 3.20 -6.42 -9.43
CA LYS A 231 2.17 -6.66 -8.39
C LYS A 231 0.99 -7.43 -8.94
N ARG A 232 0.52 -7.12 -10.16
CA ARG A 232 -0.55 -7.87 -10.83
C ARG A 232 -0.16 -9.32 -11.08
N VAL A 233 1.07 -9.59 -11.52
CA VAL A 233 1.60 -10.96 -11.68
C VAL A 233 1.56 -11.71 -10.35
N ARG A 234 2.01 -11.10 -9.24
CA ARG A 234 1.92 -11.72 -7.90
C ARG A 234 0.48 -12.02 -7.48
N VAL A 235 -0.46 -11.11 -7.74
CA VAL A 235 -1.89 -11.36 -7.47
C VAL A 235 -2.40 -12.55 -8.29
N ILE A 236 -2.05 -12.64 -9.57
CA ILE A 236 -2.46 -13.76 -10.43
C ILE A 236 -1.86 -15.08 -9.95
N GLU A 237 -0.60 -15.08 -9.49
CA GLU A 237 0.03 -16.26 -8.88
C GLU A 237 -0.73 -16.69 -7.63
N ARG A 238 -1.05 -15.75 -6.74
CA ARG A 238 -1.84 -16.04 -5.55
C ARG A 238 -3.24 -16.58 -5.89
N LEU A 239 -3.91 -16.00 -6.88
CA LEU A 239 -5.20 -16.50 -7.38
C LEU A 239 -5.07 -17.91 -7.97
N THR A 240 -3.95 -18.21 -8.63
CA THR A 240 -3.67 -19.54 -9.17
C THR A 240 -3.54 -20.58 -8.07
N ASP A 241 -2.89 -20.25 -6.96
CA ASP A 241 -2.78 -21.14 -5.80
C ASP A 241 -4.14 -21.36 -5.12
N LEU A 242 -4.94 -20.29 -5.01
CA LEU A 242 -6.24 -20.33 -4.35
C LEU A 242 -7.33 -21.03 -5.18
N LYS A 243 -7.19 -21.11 -6.51
CA LYS A 243 -8.24 -21.70 -7.37
C LYS A 243 -8.53 -23.17 -7.03
N ASP A 244 -7.55 -23.89 -6.49
CA ASP A 244 -7.65 -25.31 -6.17
C ASP A 244 -8.16 -25.57 -4.74
N GLU A 245 -8.44 -24.51 -3.98
CA GLU A 245 -9.08 -24.64 -2.68
C GLU A 245 -10.57 -24.94 -2.85
N ALA A 246 -11.03 -26.05 -2.27
CA ALA A 246 -12.43 -26.51 -2.38
C ALA A 246 -13.48 -25.51 -1.85
N LYS A 247 -13.05 -24.45 -1.15
CA LYS A 247 -13.90 -23.40 -0.58
C LYS A 247 -13.96 -22.13 -1.44
N THR A 248 -13.28 -22.08 -2.59
CA THR A 248 -13.29 -20.89 -3.44
C THR A 248 -14.70 -20.64 -3.99
N LEU A 249 -15.32 -19.56 -3.54
CA LEU A 249 -16.68 -19.18 -3.91
C LEU A 249 -16.67 -18.48 -5.28
N GLU A 250 -17.61 -18.85 -6.14
CA GLU A 250 -17.85 -18.20 -7.44
C GLU A 250 -18.00 -16.69 -7.31
N GLN A 251 -18.66 -16.24 -6.23
CA GLN A 251 -18.87 -14.83 -5.93
C GLN A 251 -17.55 -14.08 -5.74
N ALA A 252 -16.63 -14.59 -4.91
CA ALA A 252 -15.37 -13.93 -4.64
C ALA A 252 -14.50 -13.76 -5.91
N LEU A 253 -14.62 -14.70 -6.86
CA LEU A 253 -13.95 -14.64 -8.15
C LEU A 253 -14.61 -13.61 -9.09
N GLN A 254 -15.94 -13.55 -9.11
CA GLN A 254 -16.69 -12.53 -9.84
C GLN A 254 -16.36 -11.12 -9.31
N ASP A 255 -16.36 -10.94 -7.99
CA ASP A 255 -16.00 -9.68 -7.31
C ASP A 255 -14.59 -9.25 -7.71
N SER A 256 -13.63 -10.19 -7.62
CA SER A 256 -12.24 -9.94 -7.99
C SER A 256 -12.12 -9.47 -9.44
N ILE A 257 -12.84 -10.08 -10.39
CA ILE A 257 -12.78 -9.69 -11.80
C ILE A 257 -13.47 -8.36 -12.07
N ALA A 258 -14.58 -8.07 -11.39
CA ALA A 258 -15.27 -6.79 -11.52
C ALA A 258 -14.43 -5.62 -10.99
N GLU A 259 -13.80 -5.79 -9.83
CA GLU A 259 -12.90 -4.79 -9.23
C GLU A 259 -11.55 -4.70 -9.97
N ALA A 260 -11.13 -5.80 -10.59
CA ALA A 260 -9.90 -5.89 -11.36
C ALA A 260 -10.13 -6.44 -12.78
N PRO A 261 -10.76 -5.67 -13.70
CA PRO A 261 -10.96 -6.09 -15.10
C PRO A 261 -9.64 -6.38 -15.82
N TRP A 262 -8.53 -5.83 -15.32
CA TRP A 262 -7.18 -6.14 -15.80
C TRP A 262 -6.80 -7.62 -15.65
N LEU A 263 -7.52 -8.41 -14.83
CA LEU A 263 -7.40 -9.87 -14.76
C LEU A 263 -7.86 -10.56 -16.05
N ILE A 264 -8.66 -9.91 -16.89
CA ILE A 264 -9.08 -10.46 -18.18
C ILE A 264 -8.17 -9.92 -19.29
N ASN A 265 -7.89 -8.62 -19.25
CA ASN A 265 -7.00 -7.97 -20.21
C ASN A 265 -6.23 -6.83 -19.54
N PRO A 266 -4.88 -6.82 -19.53
CA PRO A 266 -4.07 -5.78 -18.87
C PRO A 266 -4.40 -4.34 -19.26
N GLN A 267 -4.93 -4.13 -20.47
CA GLN A 267 -5.32 -2.82 -21.00
C GLN A 267 -6.59 -2.26 -20.33
N TRP A 268 -7.35 -3.10 -19.62
CA TRP A 268 -8.59 -2.70 -18.98
C TRP A 268 -8.29 -2.07 -17.62
N SER A 269 -8.42 -0.74 -17.55
CA SER A 269 -8.23 0.02 -16.32
C SER A 269 -9.58 0.32 -15.66
N PRO A 270 -9.73 0.13 -14.34
CA PRO A 270 -10.94 0.55 -13.62
C PRO A 270 -11.25 2.05 -13.76
N ILE A 271 -10.25 2.86 -14.12
CA ILE A 271 -10.36 4.31 -14.29
C ILE A 271 -11.35 4.67 -15.42
N THR A 272 -11.63 3.74 -16.34
CA THR A 272 -12.74 3.90 -17.29
C THR A 272 -14.06 3.46 -16.65
N ALA A 273 -14.54 4.21 -15.66
CA ALA A 273 -15.97 4.23 -15.34
C ALA A 273 -16.70 4.85 -16.54
N ASN A 274 -16.87 4.05 -17.59
CA ASN A 274 -17.37 4.49 -18.87
C ASN A 274 -18.87 4.79 -18.73
N GLN A 275 -19.24 6.07 -18.62
CA GLN A 275 -20.65 6.48 -18.49
C GLN A 275 -21.54 5.84 -19.57
N SER A 276 -21.01 5.65 -20.78
CA SER A 276 -21.72 4.96 -21.86
C SER A 276 -21.98 3.49 -21.56
N LEU A 277 -21.05 2.79 -20.90
CA LEU A 277 -21.24 1.41 -20.45
C LEU A 277 -22.24 1.35 -19.29
N THR A 278 -22.19 2.29 -18.35
CA THR A 278 -23.18 2.40 -17.26
C THR A 278 -24.59 2.60 -17.82
N ASN A 279 -24.76 3.51 -18.78
CA ASN A 279 -26.04 3.74 -19.44
C ASN A 279 -26.51 2.50 -20.22
N LEU A 280 -25.59 1.82 -20.91
CA LEU A 280 -25.92 0.57 -21.61
C LEU A 280 -26.44 -0.49 -20.65
N LYS A 281 -25.79 -0.70 -19.51
CA LYS A 281 -26.23 -1.68 -18.49
C LYS A 281 -27.67 -1.41 -18.07
N VAL A 282 -27.99 -0.17 -17.72
CA VAL A 282 -29.33 0.23 -17.25
C VAL A 282 -30.40 0.06 -18.32
N GLU A 283 -30.14 0.51 -19.55
CA GLU A 283 -31.12 0.36 -20.64
C GLU A 283 -31.27 -1.09 -21.08
N PHE A 284 -30.18 -1.86 -21.07
CA PHE A 284 -30.23 -3.29 -21.37
C PHE A 284 -31.01 -4.07 -20.31
N GLU A 285 -30.86 -3.79 -19.02
CA GLU A 285 -31.66 -4.43 -17.95
C GLU A 285 -33.17 -4.22 -18.17
N LYS A 286 -33.58 -3.00 -18.54
CA LYS A 286 -34.99 -2.68 -18.85
C LYS A 286 -35.48 -3.43 -20.08
N PHE A 287 -34.66 -3.45 -21.14
CA PHE A 287 -34.98 -4.14 -22.38
C PHE A 287 -35.10 -5.64 -22.15
N TYR A 288 -34.14 -6.24 -21.43
CA TYR A 288 -34.15 -7.66 -21.08
C TYR A 288 -35.42 -8.05 -20.32
N LYS A 289 -35.83 -7.25 -19.33
CA LYS A 289 -37.07 -7.47 -18.59
C LYS A 289 -38.31 -7.40 -19.47
N THR A 290 -38.31 -6.53 -20.47
CA THR A 290 -39.42 -6.39 -21.41
C THR A 290 -39.53 -7.59 -22.34
N GLU A 291 -38.40 -8.10 -22.84
CA GLU A 291 -38.38 -9.22 -23.79
C GLU A 291 -38.58 -10.60 -23.12
N THR A 292 -38.05 -10.78 -21.91
CA THR A 292 -38.04 -12.10 -21.22
C THR A 292 -39.04 -12.20 -20.08
N GLY A 293 -39.47 -11.07 -19.51
CA GLY A 293 -40.22 -11.02 -18.26
C GLY A 293 -39.39 -11.25 -16.99
N GLU A 294 -38.08 -11.47 -17.11
CA GLU A 294 -37.18 -11.77 -16.00
C GLU A 294 -36.34 -10.54 -15.61
N ASP A 295 -35.99 -10.43 -14.32
CA ASP A 295 -35.06 -9.40 -13.85
C ASP A 295 -33.62 -9.85 -14.06
N LEU A 296 -32.85 -9.04 -14.78
CA LEU A 296 -31.40 -9.19 -14.95
C LEU A 296 -30.66 -8.18 -14.07
N ASN A 297 -29.55 -8.59 -13.46
CA ASN A 297 -28.70 -7.68 -12.69
C ASN A 297 -27.29 -7.60 -13.29
N LEU A 298 -26.89 -6.43 -13.76
CA LEU A 298 -25.57 -6.13 -14.33
C LEU A 298 -24.85 -5.00 -13.58
N GLN A 299 -25.44 -4.49 -12.50
CA GLN A 299 -24.89 -3.35 -11.76
C GLN A 299 -23.60 -3.69 -11.02
N ASP A 300 -22.74 -2.69 -10.90
CA ASP A 300 -21.51 -2.76 -10.11
C ASP A 300 -21.87 -2.83 -8.62
N PHE A 301 -21.12 -3.65 -7.87
CA PHE A 301 -21.42 -4.09 -6.49
C PHE A 301 -21.57 -2.98 -5.44
N ASP A 302 -21.31 -1.71 -5.78
CA ASP A 302 -21.31 -0.60 -4.84
C ASP A 302 -22.68 -0.27 -4.22
N LYS A 303 -23.79 -0.88 -4.68
CA LYS A 303 -25.14 -0.54 -4.18
C LYS A 303 -26.10 -1.69 -3.87
N GLY A 304 -25.68 -2.97 -3.88
CA GLY A 304 -26.63 -4.04 -3.54
C GLY A 304 -26.04 -5.42 -3.24
N ASN A 305 -26.67 -6.14 -2.32
CA ASN A 305 -26.39 -7.54 -1.97
C ASN A 305 -26.80 -8.56 -3.06
N LYS A 306 -27.20 -8.10 -4.25
CA LYS A 306 -27.65 -8.98 -5.33
C LYS A 306 -26.49 -9.24 -6.27
N ARG A 307 -26.13 -10.52 -6.41
CA ARG A 307 -25.12 -11.02 -7.35
C ARG A 307 -25.44 -10.54 -8.78
N PRO A 308 -24.48 -9.97 -9.52
CA PRO A 308 -24.64 -9.71 -10.95
C PRO A 308 -24.55 -11.03 -11.71
N ASP A 309 -25.35 -11.13 -12.77
CA ASP A 309 -25.40 -12.33 -13.60
C ASP A 309 -24.16 -12.44 -14.50
N PHE A 310 -23.58 -11.30 -14.94
CA PHE A 310 -22.40 -11.25 -15.80
C PHE A 310 -21.52 -10.03 -15.50
N VAL A 311 -20.23 -10.12 -15.83
CA VAL A 311 -19.33 -8.95 -15.83
C VAL A 311 -19.27 -8.35 -17.24
N LEU A 312 -19.54 -7.06 -17.37
CA LEU A 312 -19.49 -6.33 -18.64
C LEU A 312 -18.29 -5.40 -18.71
N SER A 313 -17.57 -5.47 -19.82
CA SER A 313 -16.45 -4.58 -20.14
C SER A 313 -16.57 -4.07 -21.58
N SER A 314 -16.02 -2.88 -21.85
CA SER A 314 -15.98 -2.28 -23.18
C SER A 314 -14.56 -1.96 -23.60
N HIS A 315 -14.22 -2.22 -24.87
CA HIS A 315 -12.97 -1.77 -25.48
C HIS A 315 -13.17 -1.40 -26.96
N ASP A 316 -12.11 -0.96 -27.63
CA ASP A 316 -12.17 -0.43 -29.01
C ASP A 316 -12.78 -1.39 -30.06
N PHE A 317 -12.90 -2.69 -29.75
CA PHE A 317 -13.44 -3.70 -30.66
C PHE A 317 -14.84 -4.23 -30.28
N GLY A 318 -15.47 -3.71 -29.22
CA GLY A 318 -16.83 -4.08 -28.82
C GLY A 318 -17.00 -4.30 -27.32
N LEU A 319 -18.16 -4.87 -26.96
CA LEU A 319 -18.47 -5.31 -25.60
C LEU A 319 -17.90 -6.70 -25.36
N GLN A 320 -17.34 -6.92 -24.18
CA GLN A 320 -16.98 -8.24 -23.71
C GLN A 320 -17.80 -8.57 -22.48
N ILE A 321 -18.43 -9.74 -22.55
CA ILE A 321 -19.36 -10.24 -21.55
C ILE A 321 -18.68 -11.45 -20.93
N ILE A 322 -18.34 -11.38 -19.65
CA ILE A 322 -17.63 -12.46 -18.98
C ILE A 322 -18.60 -13.18 -18.07
N GLU A 323 -18.80 -14.44 -18.38
CA GLU A 323 -19.47 -15.39 -17.49
C GLU A 323 -18.43 -16.28 -16.85
N ILE A 324 -18.42 -16.33 -15.52
CA ILE A 324 -17.42 -17.11 -14.78
C ILE A 324 -18.08 -18.00 -13.75
N LYS A 325 -17.73 -19.29 -13.84
CA LYS A 325 -18.15 -20.33 -12.91
C LYS A 325 -17.03 -20.63 -11.93
N ARG A 326 -17.37 -21.22 -10.77
CA ARG A 326 -16.34 -21.72 -9.85
C ARG A 326 -15.38 -22.73 -10.52
N PRO A 327 -14.13 -22.85 -10.04
CA PRO A 327 -13.20 -23.89 -10.50
C PRO A 327 -13.81 -25.29 -10.42
N SER A 328 -13.42 -26.16 -11.36
CA SER A 328 -13.94 -27.52 -11.56
C SER A 328 -15.43 -27.62 -11.93
N HIS A 329 -16.11 -26.50 -12.21
CA HIS A 329 -17.51 -26.52 -12.64
C HIS A 329 -17.64 -26.85 -14.13
N ASN A 330 -18.61 -27.71 -14.45
CA ASN A 330 -19.01 -28.01 -15.81
C ASN A 330 -20.33 -27.32 -16.13
N ILE A 331 -20.36 -26.53 -17.20
CA ILE A 331 -21.60 -25.88 -17.62
C ILE A 331 -22.63 -26.92 -18.06
N ASN A 332 -23.88 -26.77 -17.61
CA ASN A 332 -24.99 -27.64 -17.96
C ASN A 332 -25.98 -26.96 -18.94
N ASN A 333 -26.98 -27.70 -19.42
CA ASN A 333 -27.95 -27.20 -20.40
C ASN A 333 -28.72 -25.95 -19.91
N GLU A 334 -29.19 -25.94 -18.67
CA GLU A 334 -29.96 -24.81 -18.10
C GLU A 334 -29.10 -23.53 -18.03
N GLU A 335 -27.84 -23.68 -17.60
CA GLU A 335 -26.89 -22.57 -17.55
C GLU A 335 -26.56 -22.04 -18.95
N TRP A 336 -26.38 -22.92 -19.93
CA TRP A 336 -26.16 -22.52 -21.31
C TRP A 336 -27.38 -21.82 -21.91
N GLU A 337 -28.59 -22.32 -21.67
CA GLU A 337 -29.83 -21.68 -22.12
C GLU A 337 -29.94 -20.25 -21.60
N ARG A 338 -29.55 -19.99 -20.35
CA ARG A 338 -29.49 -18.62 -19.80
C ARG A 338 -28.49 -17.74 -20.55
N ILE A 339 -27.28 -18.24 -20.82
CA ILE A 339 -26.26 -17.51 -21.59
C ILE A 339 -26.77 -17.23 -23.01
N GLN A 340 -27.41 -18.21 -23.64
CA GLN A 340 -27.94 -18.08 -24.98
C GLN A 340 -29.05 -17.01 -25.05
N THR A 341 -30.02 -17.05 -24.13
CA THR A 341 -31.06 -16.01 -24.02
C THR A 341 -30.43 -14.63 -23.92
N TYR A 342 -29.38 -14.49 -23.10
CA TYR A 342 -28.68 -13.23 -22.95
C TYR A 342 -27.99 -12.77 -24.25
N ILE A 343 -27.34 -13.68 -24.99
CA ILE A 343 -26.75 -13.39 -26.31
C ILE A 343 -27.82 -12.92 -27.31
N ASP A 344 -28.96 -13.60 -27.35
CA ASP A 344 -30.04 -13.31 -28.27
C ASP A 344 -30.65 -11.93 -27.97
N VAL A 345 -30.95 -11.66 -26.70
CA VAL A 345 -31.53 -10.38 -26.26
C VAL A 345 -30.53 -9.22 -26.41
N MET A 346 -29.23 -9.43 -26.16
CA MET A 346 -28.19 -8.40 -26.40
C MET A 346 -28.07 -8.08 -27.89
N SER A 347 -28.18 -9.09 -28.76
CA SER A 347 -28.21 -8.86 -30.21
C SER A 347 -29.44 -8.05 -30.61
N MET A 348 -30.63 -8.40 -30.09
CA MET A 348 -31.86 -7.64 -30.31
C MET A 348 -31.74 -6.20 -29.81
N PHE A 349 -31.16 -5.98 -28.63
CA PHE A 349 -30.96 -4.67 -28.04
C PHE A 349 -30.09 -3.77 -28.93
N LEU A 350 -28.94 -4.27 -29.40
CA LEU A 350 -28.02 -3.52 -30.25
C LEU A 350 -28.56 -3.30 -31.67
N ASP A 351 -29.45 -4.18 -32.16
CA ASP A 351 -30.09 -4.05 -33.46
C ASP A 351 -31.40 -3.23 -33.43
N HIS A 352 -31.91 -2.91 -32.24
CA HIS A 352 -33.13 -2.13 -32.08
C HIS A 352 -32.92 -0.67 -32.57
N LYS A 353 -33.87 -0.16 -33.37
CA LYS A 353 -33.79 1.19 -33.97
C LYS A 353 -33.66 2.31 -32.95
N GLY A 354 -34.21 2.11 -31.75
CA GLY A 354 -34.13 3.08 -30.66
C GLY A 354 -32.79 3.11 -29.94
N HIS A 355 -31.84 2.23 -30.28
CA HIS A 355 -30.55 2.08 -29.60
C HIS A 355 -29.35 2.25 -30.57
N GLU A 356 -29.54 2.95 -31.69
CA GLU A 356 -28.48 3.17 -32.69
C GLU A 356 -27.24 3.85 -32.11
N GLU A 357 -27.39 4.69 -31.10
CA GLU A 357 -26.29 5.32 -30.37
C GLU A 357 -25.40 4.30 -29.65
N PHE A 358 -25.99 3.26 -29.07
CA PHE A 358 -25.24 2.17 -28.44
C PHE A 358 -24.51 1.34 -29.50
N LYS A 359 -25.15 1.05 -30.63
CA LYS A 359 -24.53 0.31 -31.73
C LYS A 359 -23.32 1.03 -32.35
N LYS A 360 -23.34 2.36 -32.39
CA LYS A 360 -22.21 3.18 -32.86
C LYS A 360 -21.01 3.11 -31.92
N LEU A 361 -21.28 3.06 -30.61
CA LEU A 361 -20.25 2.97 -29.57
C LEU A 361 -19.71 1.54 -29.43
N PHE A 362 -20.57 0.53 -29.57
CA PHE A 362 -20.27 -0.87 -29.36
C PHE A 362 -20.52 -1.65 -30.65
N LYS A 363 -19.45 -1.85 -31.44
CA LYS A 363 -19.50 -2.47 -32.79
C LYS A 363 -19.86 -3.97 -32.82
N GLY A 364 -20.24 -4.52 -31.67
CA GLY A 364 -20.53 -5.93 -31.46
C GLY A 364 -20.27 -6.32 -30.02
N PHE A 365 -20.51 -7.60 -29.73
CA PHE A 365 -20.17 -8.18 -28.43
C PHE A 365 -19.78 -9.64 -28.56
N ASN A 366 -18.98 -10.09 -27.59
CA ASN A 366 -18.50 -11.45 -27.47
C ASN A 366 -18.67 -11.90 -26.03
N VAL A 367 -19.00 -13.18 -25.82
CA VAL A 367 -19.06 -13.78 -24.48
C VAL A 367 -17.78 -14.59 -24.24
N THR A 368 -17.13 -14.40 -23.10
CA THR A 368 -16.08 -15.28 -22.60
C THR A 368 -16.64 -16.08 -21.44
N LEU A 369 -16.80 -17.39 -21.65
CA LEU A 369 -17.22 -18.34 -20.63
C LEU A 369 -15.99 -18.97 -19.98
N VAL A 370 -15.81 -18.71 -18.69
CA VAL A 370 -14.73 -19.29 -17.87
C VAL A 370 -15.29 -20.44 -17.02
N CYS A 371 -15.05 -21.68 -17.47
CA CYS A 371 -15.42 -22.91 -16.74
C CYS A 371 -14.53 -24.08 -17.17
N ASP A 372 -14.35 -25.09 -16.31
CA ASP A 372 -13.39 -26.16 -16.56
C ASP A 372 -13.93 -27.31 -17.41
N GLY A 373 -15.26 -27.42 -17.55
CA GLY A 373 -15.87 -28.40 -18.43
C GLY A 373 -17.19 -27.96 -19.05
N VAL A 374 -17.64 -28.77 -20.01
CA VAL A 374 -18.88 -28.57 -20.77
C VAL A 374 -19.65 -29.89 -20.73
N SER A 375 -20.77 -29.91 -20.02
CA SER A 375 -21.67 -31.06 -19.87
C SER A 375 -22.98 -30.81 -20.61
N LEU A 376 -22.87 -30.42 -21.89
CA LEU A 376 -24.03 -30.11 -22.74
C LEU A 376 -24.46 -31.31 -23.57
N SER A 377 -25.77 -31.41 -23.85
CA SER A 377 -26.36 -32.46 -24.66
C SER A 377 -27.45 -31.93 -25.60
N GLY A 378 -27.79 -32.72 -26.64
CA GLY A 378 -28.88 -32.40 -27.55
C GLY A 378 -28.72 -31.05 -28.26
N SER A 379 -29.81 -30.27 -28.30
CA SER A 379 -29.88 -28.95 -28.91
C SER A 379 -28.94 -27.94 -28.27
N ALA A 380 -28.79 -27.96 -26.94
CA ALA A 380 -27.92 -27.04 -26.22
C ALA A 380 -26.45 -27.18 -26.66
N LYS A 381 -25.97 -28.42 -26.83
CA LYS A 381 -24.62 -28.68 -27.35
C LYS A 381 -24.44 -28.13 -28.76
N ALA A 382 -25.40 -28.39 -29.65
CA ALA A 382 -25.33 -27.91 -31.03
C ALA A 382 -25.31 -26.37 -31.12
N ALA A 383 -26.12 -25.70 -30.29
CA ALA A 383 -26.17 -24.24 -30.19
C ALA A 383 -24.85 -23.66 -29.66
N PHE A 384 -24.29 -24.23 -28.58
CA PHE A 384 -22.97 -23.85 -28.04
C PHE A 384 -21.87 -23.98 -29.09
N GLU A 385 -21.80 -25.11 -29.78
CA GLU A 385 -20.80 -25.33 -30.82
C GLU A 385 -20.96 -24.34 -31.99
N SER A 386 -22.19 -23.95 -32.33
CA SER A 386 -22.42 -22.92 -33.35
C SER A 386 -21.94 -21.55 -32.88
N ALA A 387 -22.33 -21.14 -31.68
CA ALA A 387 -21.93 -19.85 -31.12
C ALA A 387 -20.39 -19.74 -30.98
N ALA A 388 -19.72 -20.84 -30.65
CA ALA A 388 -18.26 -20.92 -30.63
C ALA A 388 -17.64 -20.79 -32.03
N ARG A 389 -18.18 -21.48 -33.04
CA ARG A 389 -17.73 -21.34 -34.45
C ARG A 389 -17.90 -19.92 -34.97
N ASP A 390 -19.01 -19.27 -34.62
CA ASP A 390 -19.33 -17.90 -35.01
C ASP A 390 -18.57 -16.85 -34.20
N ARG A 391 -17.69 -17.27 -33.27
CA ARG A 391 -16.91 -16.42 -32.35
C ARG A 391 -17.77 -15.51 -31.47
N LYS A 392 -19.03 -15.90 -31.25
CA LYS A 392 -19.93 -15.25 -30.29
C LYS A 392 -19.61 -15.66 -28.86
N VAL A 393 -19.13 -16.90 -28.67
CA VAL A 393 -18.71 -17.42 -27.38
C VAL A 393 -17.30 -17.99 -27.45
N GLU A 394 -16.43 -17.57 -26.54
CA GLU A 394 -15.13 -18.18 -26.30
C GLU A 394 -15.19 -18.94 -24.97
N HIS A 395 -14.98 -20.25 -25.00
CA HIS A 395 -14.87 -21.07 -23.80
C HIS A 395 -13.39 -21.22 -23.41
N ILE A 396 -13.07 -20.90 -22.16
CA ILE A 396 -11.74 -21.07 -21.59
C ILE A 396 -11.82 -21.73 -20.22
N THR A 397 -10.87 -22.63 -19.94
CA THR A 397 -10.72 -23.21 -18.60
C THR A 397 -10.08 -22.21 -17.63
N TRP A 398 -10.25 -22.40 -16.33
CA TRP A 398 -9.60 -21.57 -15.32
C TRP A 398 -8.08 -21.55 -15.47
N THR A 399 -7.51 -22.72 -15.75
CA THR A 399 -6.07 -22.86 -15.99
C THR A 399 -5.63 -22.07 -17.22
N ALA A 400 -6.40 -22.14 -18.32
CA ALA A 400 -6.09 -21.38 -19.53
C ALA A 400 -6.25 -19.87 -19.32
N PHE A 401 -7.31 -19.45 -18.62
CA PHE A 401 -7.59 -18.05 -18.28
C PHE A 401 -6.45 -17.43 -17.47
N LEU A 402 -6.12 -18.00 -16.31
CA LEU A 402 -5.07 -17.46 -15.44
C LEU A 402 -3.70 -17.49 -16.11
N ARG A 403 -3.40 -18.54 -16.89
CA ARG A 403 -2.14 -18.61 -17.65
C ARG A 403 -2.06 -17.53 -18.73
N ARG A 404 -3.16 -17.31 -19.47
CA ARG A 404 -3.24 -16.24 -20.50
C ARG A 404 -3.05 -14.88 -19.84
N THR A 405 -3.76 -14.61 -18.76
CA THR A 405 -3.65 -13.36 -18.00
C THR A 405 -2.22 -13.16 -17.50
N LYS A 406 -1.64 -14.16 -16.82
CA LYS A 406 -0.26 -14.11 -16.34
C LYS A 406 0.71 -13.79 -17.46
N HIS A 407 0.61 -14.50 -18.59
CA HIS A 407 1.48 -14.30 -19.73
C HIS A 407 1.37 -12.88 -20.30
N MET A 408 0.16 -12.35 -20.48
CA MET A 408 -0.04 -10.99 -20.97
C MET A 408 0.57 -9.93 -20.04
N HIS A 409 0.43 -10.08 -18.72
CA HIS A 409 1.07 -9.16 -17.77
C HIS A 409 2.59 -9.31 -17.73
N GLN A 410 3.12 -10.52 -17.91
CA GLN A 410 4.56 -10.76 -18.01
C GLN A 410 5.16 -10.16 -19.28
N GLU A 411 4.49 -10.29 -20.43
CA GLU A 411 4.92 -9.64 -21.68
C GLU A 411 4.89 -8.13 -21.55
N PHE A 412 3.82 -7.58 -20.95
CA PHE A 412 3.73 -6.16 -20.66
C PHE A 412 4.84 -5.67 -19.74
N LEU A 413 5.14 -6.43 -18.68
CA LEU A 413 6.25 -6.15 -17.76
C LEU A 413 7.60 -6.15 -18.50
N ALA A 414 7.87 -7.19 -19.29
CA ALA A 414 9.10 -7.30 -20.06
C ALA A 414 9.27 -6.16 -21.07
N GLU A 415 8.18 -5.74 -21.72
CA GLU A 415 8.19 -4.59 -22.61
C GLU A 415 8.41 -3.28 -21.86
N ALA A 416 7.77 -3.08 -20.71
CA ALA A 416 7.98 -1.90 -19.88
C ALA A 416 9.44 -1.80 -19.40
N GLU A 417 10.03 -2.91 -18.96
CA GLU A 417 11.45 -3.00 -18.58
C GLU A 417 12.36 -2.68 -19.78
N ARG A 418 12.09 -3.29 -20.95
CA ARG A 418 12.85 -3.01 -22.17
C ARG A 418 12.80 -1.53 -22.55
N GLN A 419 11.62 -0.93 -22.50
CA GLN A 419 11.43 0.50 -22.80
C GLN A 419 12.12 1.39 -21.78
N ARG A 420 12.13 0.98 -20.50
CA ARG A 420 12.83 1.70 -19.44
C ARG A 420 14.33 1.67 -19.71
N ASP A 421 14.88 0.51 -20.02
CA ASP A 421 16.30 0.36 -20.32
C ASP A 421 16.70 1.18 -21.56
N LEU A 422 15.84 1.23 -22.58
CA LEU A 422 16.03 2.13 -23.73
C LEU A 422 16.00 3.61 -23.35
N ALA A 423 15.11 4.03 -22.45
CA ALA A 423 15.06 5.41 -21.96
C ALA A 423 16.30 5.76 -21.12
N LEU A 424 16.87 4.78 -20.42
CA LEU A 424 18.07 4.91 -19.59
C LEU A 424 19.36 4.95 -20.41
N LYS A 425 19.41 4.34 -21.61
CA LYS A 425 20.57 4.36 -22.52
C LYS A 425 21.02 5.79 -22.87
N PRO A 426 22.33 6.02 -23.05
CA PRO A 426 22.97 7.34 -23.20
C PRO A 426 22.21 8.32 -24.09
#